data_AF-A0AA39VBU0-F1
#
_entry.id   AF-A0AA39VBU0-F1
#
_cell.length_a   1.000
_cell.length_b   1.000
_cell.length_c   1.000
_cell.angle_alpha   90.00
_cell.angle_beta   90.00
_cell.angle_gamma   90.00
#
_symmetry.space_group_name_H-M   'P 1'
#
loop_
_entity.id
_entity.type
_entity.pdbx_description
1 polymer ?
#
loop_
_entity_poly.entity_id
_entity_poly.type
_entity_poly.pdbx_seq_one_letter_code
_entity_poly.pdbx_strand_id
1 'polypeptide(L)'
;MASFSMEDFVGDGALKGLLPKLLEEGWDDVPTLKIMNSEDMNAINMSPQQKDALEIRSYLHDRALMQYGDILEASGKVLPELLNLSTGDMSSQFGMKRGHIARFMDRTSACTSPLHIPPRRTTGITSRNNSIYKAYVSVNSSKMQNRTGSLRRYNTNSDKSLEQSLADFKIKDGYIFKGIVAAGPPVSRACGCVQPPPVSENVAPYSVIENISVQKLTPEYRIGVERLVKSKTPPMKASELWRERPAVILCIRRPGCIMCRAEAHQLYAKKPIFDALGIQLFAVLHEYIEPEVKDFWPRYWGGVVVYDQGMEFFRALGGGKLLKDKFLSGFLLNPRAIANYKRAKATGAELNLNGEGDIKGGLFIVGGGKSGIAYQFIERNFGDWAPVAEVIEICAKLQNHQQGQSDSIKEMQE
;
A
#
# COMPACT_ATOMS: atom_id res chain seq x y z
N MET A 1 1.37 14.11 11.65
CA MET A 1 0.64 15.19 10.94
C MET A 1 -0.80 15.15 11.40
N ALA A 2 -1.51 16.28 11.46
CA ALA A 2 -2.95 16.24 11.68
C ALA A 2 -3.63 15.71 10.41
N SER A 3 -4.50 14.71 10.54
CA SER A 3 -5.40 14.29 9.46
C SER A 3 -6.58 15.25 9.41
N PHE A 4 -6.67 16.04 8.35
CA PHE A 4 -7.85 16.85 8.03
C PHE A 4 -8.90 15.96 7.36
N SER A 5 -10.18 16.27 7.54
CA SER A 5 -11.21 15.77 6.62
C SER A 5 -11.10 16.50 5.27
N MET A 6 -11.82 16.01 4.26
CA MET A 6 -11.85 16.68 2.96
C MET A 6 -12.46 18.08 3.05
N GLU A 7 -13.48 18.25 3.88
CA GLU A 7 -14.18 19.50 4.15
C GLU A 7 -13.28 20.48 4.92
N ASP A 8 -12.65 20.02 6.01
CA ASP A 8 -11.68 20.80 6.79
C ASP A 8 -10.49 21.26 5.93
N PHE A 9 -10.04 20.41 5.00
CA PHE A 9 -8.95 20.75 4.09
C PHE A 9 -9.41 21.73 3.01
N VAL A 10 -10.49 21.45 2.29
CA VAL A 10 -11.00 22.30 1.20
C VAL A 10 -11.48 23.67 1.70
N GLY A 11 -12.05 23.73 2.91
CA GLY A 11 -12.56 24.94 3.53
C GLY A 11 -13.69 25.62 2.75
N ASP A 12 -13.85 26.92 2.99
CA ASP A 12 -14.92 27.73 2.41
C ASP A 12 -14.48 28.58 1.20
N GLY A 13 -13.18 28.58 0.89
CA GLY A 13 -12.54 29.31 -0.21
C GLY A 13 -12.70 28.71 -1.61
N ALA A 14 -11.68 28.90 -2.46
CA ALA A 14 -11.76 28.66 -3.91
C ALA A 14 -11.99 27.18 -4.28
N LEU A 15 -11.60 26.27 -3.40
CA LEU A 15 -11.76 24.83 -3.57
C LEU A 15 -13.17 24.32 -3.22
N LYS A 16 -13.99 25.08 -2.48
CA LYS A 16 -15.30 24.62 -1.96
C LYS A 16 -16.22 24.10 -3.05
N GLY A 17 -16.36 24.86 -4.15
CA GLY A 17 -17.20 24.48 -5.30
C GLY A 17 -16.66 23.29 -6.11
N LEU A 18 -15.40 22.90 -5.89
CA LEU A 18 -14.75 21.78 -6.58
C LEU A 18 -14.86 20.46 -5.80
N LEU A 19 -15.16 20.50 -4.49
CA LEU A 19 -15.24 19.31 -3.63
C LEU A 19 -16.09 18.17 -4.22
N PRO A 20 -17.32 18.38 -4.75
CA PRO A 20 -18.11 17.29 -5.32
C PRO A 20 -17.40 16.59 -6.48
N LYS A 21 -16.69 17.35 -7.32
CA LYS A 21 -15.94 16.82 -8.46
C LYS A 21 -14.66 16.09 -8.02
N LEU A 22 -13.99 16.58 -6.98
CA LEU A 22 -12.84 15.89 -6.39
C LEU A 22 -13.25 14.50 -5.89
N LEU A 23 -14.37 14.40 -5.16
CA LEU A 23 -14.91 13.13 -4.68
C LEU A 23 -15.33 12.19 -5.84
N GLU A 24 -15.96 12.73 -6.90
CA GLU A 24 -16.36 11.94 -8.08
C GLU A 24 -15.15 11.37 -8.84
N GLU A 25 -14.07 12.14 -8.97
CA GLU A 25 -12.84 11.78 -9.69
C GLU A 25 -11.83 11.00 -8.81
N GLY A 26 -12.23 10.57 -7.61
CA GLY A 26 -11.41 9.72 -6.71
C GLY A 26 -10.32 10.47 -5.94
N TRP A 27 -10.45 11.78 -5.75
CA TRP A 27 -9.63 12.59 -4.85
C TRP A 27 -10.38 12.78 -3.52
N ASP A 28 -10.62 11.69 -2.80
CA ASP A 28 -11.43 11.63 -1.57
C ASP A 28 -10.63 11.63 -0.27
N ASP A 29 -9.31 11.77 -0.34
CA ASP A 29 -8.44 11.99 0.80
C ASP A 29 -7.40 13.11 0.60
N VAL A 30 -7.08 13.80 1.70
CA VAL A 30 -6.19 14.96 1.75
C VAL A 30 -4.74 14.62 1.34
N PRO A 31 -4.11 13.53 1.82
CA PRO A 31 -2.83 13.06 1.27
C PRO A 31 -2.81 12.93 -0.27
N THR A 32 -3.84 12.34 -0.88
CA THR A 32 -3.95 12.19 -2.34
C THR A 32 -4.15 13.54 -3.04
N LEU A 33 -4.95 14.45 -2.48
CA LEU A 33 -5.05 15.84 -2.97
C LEU A 33 -3.70 16.59 -2.95
N LYS A 34 -2.90 16.44 -1.89
CA LYS A 34 -1.60 17.14 -1.73
C LYS A 34 -0.53 16.69 -2.74
N ILE A 35 -0.75 15.58 -3.45
CA ILE A 35 0.17 15.06 -4.49
C ILE A 35 -0.39 15.23 -5.91
N MET A 36 -1.56 15.86 -6.06
CA MET A 36 -2.19 16.15 -7.34
C MET A 36 -1.26 17.03 -8.19
N ASN A 37 -0.93 16.55 -9.39
CA ASN A 37 0.04 17.21 -10.26
C ASN A 37 -0.65 18.08 -11.33
N SER A 38 0.11 18.88 -12.08
CA SER A 38 -0.46 19.80 -13.09
C SER A 38 -1.33 19.12 -14.15
N GLU A 39 -1.02 17.87 -14.51
CA GLU A 39 -1.81 17.07 -15.45
C GLU A 39 -3.14 16.63 -14.82
N ASP A 40 -3.12 16.17 -13.57
CA ASP A 40 -4.33 15.82 -12.80
C ASP A 40 -5.26 17.04 -12.63
N MET A 41 -4.68 18.18 -12.23
CA MET A 41 -5.42 19.45 -12.09
C MET A 41 -6.03 19.92 -13.42
N ASN A 42 -5.33 19.68 -14.54
CA ASN A 42 -5.86 19.99 -15.87
C ASN A 42 -6.98 19.03 -16.27
N ALA A 43 -6.87 17.73 -15.98
CA ALA A 43 -7.87 16.72 -16.31
C ALA A 43 -9.23 17.03 -15.68
N ILE A 44 -9.25 17.54 -14.44
CA ILE A 44 -10.49 17.98 -13.77
C ILE A 44 -10.87 19.44 -14.05
N ASN A 45 -10.21 20.14 -14.98
CA ASN A 45 -10.44 21.54 -15.34
C ASN A 45 -10.36 22.53 -14.16
N MET A 46 -9.39 22.37 -13.26
CA MET A 46 -9.12 23.39 -12.22
C MET A 46 -8.77 24.74 -12.84
N SER A 47 -9.41 25.80 -12.34
CA SER A 47 -8.99 27.18 -12.62
C SER A 47 -7.63 27.49 -11.99
N PRO A 48 -6.87 28.51 -12.46
CA PRO A 48 -5.60 28.91 -11.84
C PRO A 48 -5.74 29.14 -10.33
N GLN A 49 -6.76 29.91 -9.92
CA GLN A 49 -7.06 30.20 -8.51
C GLN A 49 -7.28 28.94 -7.66
N GLN A 50 -7.83 27.86 -8.22
CA GLN A 50 -7.97 26.58 -7.52
C GLN A 50 -6.65 25.82 -7.38
N LYS A 51 -5.74 25.94 -8.35
CA LYS A 51 -4.39 25.36 -8.27
C LYS A 51 -3.56 26.09 -7.22
N ASP A 52 -3.61 27.42 -7.24
CA ASP A 52 -2.92 28.28 -6.26
C ASP A 52 -3.45 28.02 -4.84
N ALA A 53 -4.78 27.90 -4.68
CA ALA A 53 -5.41 27.51 -3.42
C ALA A 53 -4.93 26.13 -2.93
N LEU A 54 -4.92 25.11 -3.82
CA LEU A 54 -4.43 23.78 -3.46
C LEU A 54 -2.95 23.78 -3.07
N GLU A 55 -2.10 24.58 -3.73
CA GLU A 55 -0.70 24.76 -3.34
C GLU A 55 -0.58 25.38 -1.94
N ILE A 56 -1.28 26.49 -1.70
CA ILE A 56 -1.33 27.17 -0.39
C ILE A 56 -1.76 26.18 0.69
N ARG A 57 -2.89 25.49 0.54
CA ARG A 57 -3.36 24.51 1.54
C ARG A 57 -2.46 23.30 1.70
N SER A 58 -1.79 22.88 0.63
CA SER A 58 -0.79 21.81 0.71
C SER A 58 0.37 22.22 1.61
N TYR A 59 0.83 23.48 1.49
CA TYR A 59 1.84 24.10 2.35
C TYR A 59 1.37 24.28 3.80
N LEU A 60 0.09 24.58 4.04
CA LEU A 60 -0.51 24.57 5.39
C LEU A 60 -0.57 23.11 5.91
N HIS A 61 0.47 22.72 6.63
CA HIS A 61 0.73 21.33 7.04
C HIS A 61 0.19 20.96 8.42
N ASP A 62 -0.23 21.94 9.23
CA ASP A 62 -0.83 21.72 10.55
C ASP A 62 -2.09 22.56 10.82
N ARG A 63 -2.90 22.10 11.78
CA ARG A 63 -4.22 22.67 12.10
C ARG A 63 -4.17 24.13 12.56
N ALA A 64 -3.06 24.57 13.15
CA ALA A 64 -2.89 25.94 13.59
C ALA A 64 -2.50 26.89 12.45
N LEU A 65 -1.98 26.37 11.32
CA LEU A 65 -1.79 27.16 10.10
C LEU A 65 -3.01 27.09 9.15
N MET A 66 -3.72 25.96 9.10
CA MET A 66 -4.88 25.79 8.20
C MET A 66 -6.00 26.83 8.41
N GLN A 67 -6.13 27.39 9.62
CA GLN A 67 -7.11 28.45 9.92
C GLN A 67 -6.94 29.73 9.07
N TYR A 68 -5.82 29.90 8.36
CA TYR A 68 -5.57 31.02 7.46
C TYR A 68 -5.82 30.68 5.97
N GLY A 69 -6.22 29.45 5.63
CA GLY A 69 -6.39 29.00 4.24
C GLY A 69 -7.32 29.92 3.44
N ASP A 70 -8.55 30.12 3.91
CA ASP A 70 -9.56 30.91 3.20
C ASP A 70 -9.13 32.38 3.01
N ILE A 71 -8.47 33.00 4.00
CA ILE A 71 -8.05 34.41 3.92
C ILE A 71 -6.80 34.61 3.06
N LEU A 72 -5.89 33.63 3.04
CA LEU A 72 -4.73 33.65 2.13
C LEU A 72 -5.18 33.47 0.67
N GLU A 73 -6.12 32.57 0.40
CA GLU A 73 -6.72 32.41 -0.94
C GLU A 73 -7.49 33.64 -1.40
N ALA A 74 -8.30 34.23 -0.52
CA ALA A 74 -9.06 35.45 -0.84
C ALA A 74 -8.18 36.65 -1.17
N SER A 75 -6.88 36.61 -0.80
CA SER A 75 -5.91 37.65 -1.12
C SER A 75 -5.46 37.69 -2.59
N GLY A 76 -5.76 36.63 -3.35
CA GLY A 76 -5.35 36.46 -4.74
C GLY A 76 -3.84 36.28 -4.98
N LYS A 77 -3.04 36.17 -3.92
CA LYS A 77 -1.58 36.00 -4.01
C LYS A 77 -1.21 34.52 -4.09
N VAL A 78 -0.25 34.20 -4.96
CA VAL A 78 0.31 32.85 -5.04
C VAL A 78 1.25 32.57 -3.86
N LEU A 79 1.49 31.30 -3.53
CA LEU A 79 2.31 30.92 -2.38
C LEU A 79 3.71 31.58 -2.36
N PRO A 80 4.46 31.70 -3.48
CA PRO A 80 5.73 32.43 -3.50
C PRO A 80 5.63 33.92 -3.13
N GLU A 81 4.51 34.59 -3.44
CA GLU A 81 4.29 35.99 -3.05
C GLU A 81 4.03 36.09 -1.54
N LEU A 82 3.18 35.21 -1.01
CA LEU A 82 2.89 35.13 0.42
C LEU A 82 4.15 34.84 1.26
N LEU A 83 5.04 33.98 0.77
CA LEU A 83 6.33 33.65 1.42
C LEU A 83 7.41 34.75 1.32
N ASN A 84 7.13 35.83 0.59
CA ASN A 84 8.00 37.01 0.47
C ASN A 84 7.42 38.24 1.20
N LEU A 85 6.23 38.14 1.80
CA LEU A 85 5.65 39.22 2.62
C LEU A 85 6.42 39.43 3.93
N SER A 86 6.37 40.65 4.46
CA SER A 86 6.98 40.94 5.76
C SER A 86 6.20 40.32 6.91
N THR A 87 6.84 40.15 8.07
CA THR A 87 6.15 39.71 9.29
C THR A 87 5.07 40.70 9.74
N GLY A 88 5.23 41.99 9.40
CA GLY A 88 4.21 43.02 9.61
C GLY A 88 2.98 42.81 8.73
N ASP A 89 3.20 42.57 7.44
CA ASP A 89 2.13 42.29 6.46
C ASP A 89 1.35 41.03 6.80
N MET A 90 2.05 39.94 7.15
CA MET A 90 1.40 38.69 7.54
C MET A 90 0.51 38.86 8.78
N SER A 91 0.89 39.74 9.72
CA SER A 91 0.08 40.06 10.89
C SER A 91 -1.06 41.02 10.59
N SER A 92 -0.87 42.02 9.73
CA SER A 92 -1.85 43.08 9.47
C SER A 92 -2.90 42.70 8.41
N GLN A 93 -2.48 41.98 7.36
CA GLN A 93 -3.35 41.59 6.24
C GLN A 93 -4.11 40.30 6.53
N PHE A 94 -3.53 39.35 7.29
CA PHE A 94 -4.12 38.02 7.54
C PHE A 94 -4.36 37.69 9.02
N GLY A 95 -4.11 38.62 9.94
CA GLY A 95 -4.26 38.39 11.38
C GLY A 95 -3.34 37.29 11.94
N MET A 96 -2.25 36.96 11.25
CA MET A 96 -1.43 35.80 11.60
C MET A 96 -0.63 36.05 12.89
N LYS A 97 -0.76 35.15 13.87
CA LYS A 97 -0.04 35.27 15.16
C LYS A 97 1.47 35.10 14.94
N ARG A 98 2.32 35.81 15.70
CA ARG A 98 3.80 35.75 15.56
C ARG A 98 4.38 34.32 15.51
N GLY A 99 3.92 33.40 16.37
CA GLY A 99 4.36 32.00 16.37
C GLY A 99 3.78 31.13 15.24
N HIS A 100 2.82 31.65 14.49
CA HIS A 100 2.27 31.03 13.28
C HIS A 100 3.02 31.58 12.05
N ILE A 101 3.31 32.89 12.01
CA ILE A 101 4.20 33.51 11.01
C ILE A 101 5.56 32.80 10.99
N ALA A 102 6.18 32.57 12.16
CA ALA A 102 7.46 31.88 12.24
C ALA A 102 7.44 30.48 11.59
N ARG A 103 6.34 29.72 11.74
CA ARG A 103 6.17 28.39 11.11
C ARG A 103 5.80 28.48 9.64
N PHE A 104 4.99 29.48 9.26
CA PHE A 104 4.62 29.73 7.86
C PHE A 104 5.82 30.20 7.02
N MET A 105 6.79 30.89 7.61
CA MET A 105 8.02 31.29 6.91
C MET A 105 9.16 30.27 7.03
N ASP A 106 8.98 29.18 7.79
CA ASP A 106 10.02 28.16 7.98
C ASP A 106 10.13 27.24 6.76
N ARG A 107 11.02 27.65 5.85
CA ARG A 107 11.37 26.92 4.62
C ARG A 107 12.00 25.56 4.87
N THR A 108 12.46 25.23 6.10
CA THR A 108 12.98 23.89 6.40
C THR A 108 11.89 22.81 6.40
N SER A 109 10.62 23.22 6.47
CA SER A 109 9.44 22.35 6.34
C SER A 109 9.06 22.02 4.90
N ALA A 110 9.55 22.78 3.90
CA ALA A 110 8.92 22.88 2.58
C ALA A 110 9.88 23.21 1.42
N CYS A 111 10.64 22.20 0.99
CA CYS A 111 10.49 21.64 -0.36
C CYS A 111 10.41 22.62 -1.56
N THR A 112 11.52 23.26 -1.90
CA THR A 112 11.65 24.19 -3.04
C THR A 112 11.69 23.50 -4.41
N SER A 113 10.92 24.04 -5.37
CA SER A 113 11.03 23.89 -6.85
C SER A 113 11.21 25.32 -7.47
N PRO A 114 11.24 25.62 -8.80
CA PRO A 114 10.89 24.80 -9.99
C PRO A 114 11.63 25.01 -11.36
N LEU A 115 11.35 24.10 -12.32
CA LEU A 115 11.14 24.25 -13.79
C LEU A 115 12.11 24.99 -14.76
N HIS A 116 12.62 24.26 -15.79
CA HIS A 116 12.61 24.66 -17.24
C HIS A 116 13.19 23.58 -18.21
N ILE A 117 12.39 22.94 -19.08
CA ILE A 117 12.80 22.33 -20.39
C ILE A 117 11.59 22.33 -21.37
N PRO A 118 11.74 22.58 -22.71
CA PRO A 118 10.62 22.68 -23.67
C PRO A 118 10.13 21.33 -24.26
N PRO A 119 8.97 21.29 -24.97
CA PRO A 119 8.29 20.05 -25.37
C PRO A 119 8.83 19.43 -26.68
N ARG A 120 8.74 18.09 -26.81
CA ARG A 120 9.00 17.39 -28.08
C ARG A 120 7.92 16.36 -28.46
N ARG A 121 7.16 16.75 -29.49
CA ARG A 121 6.25 16.01 -30.39
C ARG A 121 6.06 14.50 -30.21
N THR A 122 4.78 14.15 -30.11
CA THR A 122 4.17 12.85 -30.43
C THR A 122 4.31 12.48 -31.90
N THR A 123 4.58 11.20 -32.17
CA THR A 123 4.14 10.50 -33.40
C THR A 123 3.70 9.10 -33.01
N GLY A 124 2.40 8.81 -33.08
CA GLY A 124 1.90 7.44 -32.91
C GLY A 124 1.99 6.64 -34.21
N ILE A 125 1.69 5.35 -34.14
CA ILE A 125 1.13 4.59 -35.27
C ILE A 125 0.16 3.53 -34.72
N THR A 126 -0.94 3.37 -35.43
CA THR A 126 -2.02 2.41 -35.19
C THR A 126 -1.63 0.98 -35.57
N SER A 127 -2.23 -0.02 -34.94
CA SER A 127 -2.83 -1.12 -35.70
C SER A 127 -4.06 -1.71 -35.00
N ARG A 128 -4.90 -2.37 -35.79
CA ARG A 128 -6.34 -2.62 -35.55
C ARG A 128 -6.65 -4.10 -35.74
N ASN A 129 -7.90 -4.48 -35.44
CA ASN A 129 -8.60 -5.72 -35.81
C ASN A 129 -8.31 -6.94 -34.89
N ASN A 130 -9.33 -7.55 -34.25
CA ASN A 130 -10.46 -8.33 -34.79
C ASN A 130 -10.00 -9.72 -35.32
N SER A 131 -10.70 -10.84 -35.11
CA SER A 131 -11.96 -11.09 -34.38
C SER A 131 -12.35 -12.59 -34.39
N ILE A 132 -12.95 -13.08 -33.28
CA ILE A 132 -14.27 -13.77 -33.23
C ILE A 132 -14.46 -15.21 -33.82
N TYR A 133 -15.22 -16.05 -33.05
CA TYR A 133 -15.88 -17.35 -33.40
C TYR A 133 -14.92 -18.51 -33.79
N LYS A 134 -15.20 -19.82 -33.64
CA LYS A 134 -16.31 -20.67 -33.14
C LYS A 134 -15.66 -22.07 -32.76
N ALA A 135 -16.27 -23.15 -32.25
CA ALA A 135 -17.66 -23.56 -31.91
C ALA A 135 -17.66 -24.75 -30.89
N TYR A 136 -18.87 -25.28 -30.63
CA TYR A 136 -19.32 -26.54 -30.00
C TYR A 136 -18.52 -27.83 -30.41
N VAL A 137 -18.57 -29.00 -29.73
CA VAL A 137 -19.74 -29.85 -29.35
C VAL A 137 -19.43 -30.88 -28.22
N SER A 138 -20.40 -31.10 -27.32
CA SER A 138 -20.84 -32.30 -26.54
C SER A 138 -19.94 -33.56 -26.32
N VAL A 139 -20.02 -34.17 -25.12
CA VAL A 139 -20.66 -35.50 -24.84
C VAL A 139 -20.67 -35.84 -23.33
N ASN A 140 -21.68 -36.61 -22.88
CA ASN A 140 -21.99 -36.98 -21.48
C ASN A 140 -21.15 -38.14 -20.89
N SER A 141 -21.05 -38.22 -19.54
CA SER A 141 -21.78 -39.22 -18.71
C SER A 141 -21.14 -39.56 -17.33
N SER A 142 -21.97 -39.66 -16.28
CA SER A 142 -21.87 -40.58 -15.09
C SER A 142 -20.67 -40.49 -14.10
N LYS A 143 -20.74 -40.92 -12.82
CA LYS A 143 -21.78 -40.99 -11.74
C LYS A 143 -21.09 -41.51 -10.44
N MET A 144 -21.52 -41.10 -9.23
CA MET A 144 -21.21 -41.71 -7.89
C MET A 144 -19.76 -41.62 -7.33
N GLN A 145 -19.45 -41.80 -6.04
CA GLN A 145 -20.07 -41.46 -4.72
C GLN A 145 -19.00 -41.53 -3.57
N ASN A 146 -19.17 -40.70 -2.53
CA ASN A 146 -18.73 -40.77 -1.11
C ASN A 146 -17.78 -41.89 -0.57
N ARG A 147 -16.83 -41.53 0.34
CA ARG A 147 -16.94 -41.72 1.83
C ARG A 147 -15.73 -41.21 2.65
N THR A 148 -15.81 -41.33 3.99
CA THR A 148 -15.17 -40.53 5.07
C THR A 148 -14.33 -41.32 6.10
N GLY A 149 -13.53 -40.61 6.92
CA GLY A 149 -12.96 -41.05 8.23
C GLY A 149 -11.41 -41.05 8.30
N SER A 150 -10.73 -40.94 9.45
CA SER A 150 -11.07 -40.64 10.86
C SER A 150 -9.79 -40.28 11.67
N LEU A 151 -9.91 -39.63 12.85
CA LEU A 151 -8.78 -39.19 13.72
C LEU A 151 -8.18 -40.31 14.61
N ARG A 152 -6.96 -40.08 15.15
CA ARG A 152 -6.65 -40.34 16.60
C ARG A 152 -5.43 -39.57 17.15
N ARG A 153 -5.37 -39.47 18.49
CA ARG A 153 -4.47 -38.66 19.37
C ARG A 153 -3.61 -39.56 20.30
N TYR A 154 -2.79 -38.92 21.16
CA TYR A 154 -2.13 -39.33 22.44
C TYR A 154 -0.59 -39.43 22.39
N ASN A 155 0.23 -39.16 23.43
CA ASN A 155 0.20 -38.15 24.53
C ASN A 155 1.59 -38.11 25.26
N THR A 156 1.96 -36.98 25.88
CA THR A 156 2.90 -36.75 27.02
C THR A 156 4.05 -37.74 27.37
N ASN A 157 5.30 -37.23 27.51
CA ASN A 157 5.95 -37.02 28.84
C ASN A 157 7.31 -36.28 28.77
N SER A 158 7.86 -35.92 29.95
CA SER A 158 8.83 -34.83 30.19
C SER A 158 10.31 -35.23 30.36
N ASP A 159 11.15 -34.19 30.57
CA ASP A 159 12.50 -34.16 31.14
C ASP A 159 13.70 -34.69 30.35
N LYS A 160 14.37 -33.77 29.63
CA LYS A 160 15.84 -33.77 29.48
C LYS A 160 16.47 -32.38 29.53
N SER A 161 17.23 -32.18 30.62
CA SER A 161 18.49 -31.40 30.76
C SER A 161 18.58 -29.93 30.32
N LEU A 162 18.95 -29.12 31.31
CA LEU A 162 19.25 -27.68 31.30
C LEU A 162 20.21 -27.17 30.20
N GLU A 163 21.04 -28.01 29.57
CA GLU A 163 21.86 -27.59 28.42
C GLU A 163 21.02 -27.32 27.16
N GLN A 164 19.83 -27.95 27.07
CA GLN A 164 18.82 -27.60 26.08
C GLN A 164 18.39 -26.13 26.24
N SER A 165 18.35 -25.61 27.47
CA SER A 165 17.87 -24.25 27.78
C SER A 165 18.80 -23.13 27.29
N LEU A 166 20.08 -23.41 27.01
CA LEU A 166 20.97 -22.46 26.32
C LEU A 166 20.84 -22.53 24.79
N ALA A 167 20.41 -23.68 24.25
CA ALA A 167 20.02 -23.83 22.85
C ALA A 167 18.57 -23.36 22.57
N ASP A 168 17.75 -23.17 23.60
CA ASP A 168 16.35 -22.72 23.49
C ASP A 168 16.19 -21.18 23.44
N PHE A 169 17.28 -20.45 23.20
CA PHE A 169 17.24 -19.20 22.40
C PHE A 169 16.94 -19.45 20.91
N LYS A 170 16.50 -20.66 20.55
CA LYS A 170 15.66 -20.88 19.36
C LYS A 170 14.62 -19.77 19.27
N ILE A 171 14.67 -19.12 18.12
CA ILE A 171 13.61 -18.28 17.56
C ILE A 171 12.26 -18.87 18.01
N LYS A 172 11.57 -18.19 18.93
CA LYS A 172 10.17 -18.52 19.22
C LYS A 172 9.47 -18.47 17.86
N ASP A 173 8.84 -19.57 17.45
CA ASP A 173 7.95 -19.55 16.30
C ASP A 173 7.00 -18.38 16.52
N GLY A 174 7.08 -17.38 15.62
CA GLY A 174 6.55 -16.05 15.86
C GLY A 174 5.06 -16.08 16.19
N TYR A 175 4.55 -15.00 16.76
CA TYR A 175 3.16 -14.90 17.23
C TYR A 175 2.13 -15.02 16.09
N ILE A 176 1.90 -16.21 15.55
CA ILE A 176 0.92 -16.47 14.50
C ILE A 176 -0.48 -16.31 15.10
N PHE A 177 -1.03 -15.10 15.01
CA PHE A 177 -2.32 -14.76 15.61
C PHE A 177 -3.51 -15.35 14.82
N LYS A 178 -3.34 -15.61 13.51
CA LYS A 178 -4.43 -16.15 12.67
C LYS A 178 -4.00 -17.06 11.49
N GLY A 179 -2.71 -17.37 11.35
CA GLY A 179 -2.22 -18.31 10.34
C GLY A 179 -2.20 -17.75 8.92
N ILE A 180 -2.32 -18.65 7.93
CA ILE A 180 -2.61 -18.28 6.55
C ILE A 180 -4.10 -18.00 6.43
N VAL A 181 -4.44 -16.77 6.06
CA VAL A 181 -5.79 -16.38 5.67
C VAL A 181 -5.84 -16.12 4.18
N ALA A 182 -6.96 -16.47 3.56
CA ALA A 182 -7.31 -16.05 2.21
C ALA A 182 -8.78 -15.63 2.24
N ALA A 183 -9.18 -14.74 1.34
CA ALA A 183 -10.53 -14.19 1.31
C ALA A 183 -11.64 -15.22 0.94
N GLY A 184 -11.31 -16.52 0.86
CA GLY A 184 -12.24 -17.64 0.75
C GLY A 184 -11.54 -18.98 0.49
N PRO A 185 -12.30 -20.09 0.49
CA PRO A 185 -11.78 -21.39 0.07
C PRO A 185 -11.35 -21.37 -1.41
N PRO A 186 -10.48 -22.30 -1.85
CA PRO A 186 -10.12 -22.43 -3.26
C PRO A 186 -11.37 -22.83 -4.06
N VAL A 187 -11.84 -21.97 -4.96
CA VAL A 187 -13.04 -22.23 -5.77
C VAL A 187 -12.61 -22.88 -7.09
N SER A 188 -13.18 -24.04 -7.41
CA SER A 188 -12.98 -24.72 -8.69
C SER A 188 -13.51 -23.87 -9.84
N ARG A 189 -12.74 -23.77 -10.92
CA ARG A 189 -13.04 -22.93 -12.09
C ARG A 189 -13.65 -23.75 -13.20
N ALA A 190 -14.27 -23.08 -14.17
CA ALA A 190 -14.97 -23.73 -15.29
C ALA A 190 -15.88 -24.89 -14.84
N CYS A 191 -16.80 -24.60 -13.91
CA CYS A 191 -17.77 -25.55 -13.35
C CYS A 191 -17.17 -26.81 -12.67
N GLY A 192 -15.89 -26.76 -12.25
CA GLY A 192 -15.21 -27.87 -11.58
C GLY A 192 -14.04 -28.45 -12.37
N CYS A 193 -13.95 -28.17 -13.67
CA CYS A 193 -12.97 -28.78 -14.57
C CYS A 193 -11.53 -28.28 -14.38
N VAL A 194 -11.33 -27.13 -13.72
CA VAL A 194 -10.00 -26.58 -13.43
C VAL A 194 -9.85 -26.36 -11.93
N GLN A 195 -9.05 -27.20 -11.29
CA GLN A 195 -8.68 -27.03 -9.89
C GLN A 195 -7.74 -25.81 -9.76
N PRO A 196 -7.88 -25.01 -8.68
CA PRO A 196 -6.92 -23.94 -8.38
C PRO A 196 -5.55 -24.54 -8.01
N PRO A 197 -4.44 -23.80 -8.20
CA PRO A 197 -3.12 -24.25 -7.78
C PRO A 197 -3.09 -24.61 -6.29
N PRO A 198 -2.40 -25.68 -5.88
CA PRO A 198 -2.25 -26.02 -4.47
C PRO A 198 -1.50 -24.89 -3.74
N VAL A 199 -1.99 -24.54 -2.55
CA VAL A 199 -1.44 -23.50 -1.69
C VAL A 199 -1.03 -24.15 -0.37
N SER A 200 0.10 -23.76 0.21
CA SER A 200 0.49 -24.18 1.57
C SER A 200 -0.59 -23.77 2.56
N GLU A 201 -0.91 -24.65 3.51
CA GLU A 201 -1.78 -24.32 4.66
C GLU A 201 -0.97 -23.78 5.85
N ASN A 202 0.36 -24.00 5.85
CA ASN A 202 1.28 -23.52 6.87
C ASN A 202 1.90 -22.17 6.47
N VAL A 203 1.90 -21.22 7.41
CA VAL A 203 2.60 -19.92 7.31
C VAL A 203 4.07 -20.15 6.94
N ALA A 204 4.64 -19.25 6.13
CA ALA A 204 6.05 -19.29 5.78
C ALA A 204 6.93 -19.22 7.03
N PRO A 205 7.96 -20.07 7.17
CA PRO A 205 8.92 -19.93 8.27
C PRO A 205 9.61 -18.56 8.21
N TYR A 206 9.79 -17.92 9.37
CA TYR A 206 10.41 -16.59 9.44
C TYR A 206 11.80 -16.54 8.78
N SER A 207 12.58 -17.62 8.90
CA SER A 207 13.90 -17.78 8.29
C SER A 207 13.89 -17.71 6.74
N VAL A 208 12.76 -17.98 6.10
CA VAL A 208 12.58 -17.84 4.64
C VAL A 208 12.45 -16.38 4.23
N ILE A 209 11.94 -15.49 5.09
CA ILE A 209 11.78 -14.06 4.77
C ILE A 209 12.89 -13.16 5.33
N GLU A 210 13.56 -13.53 6.44
CA GLU A 210 14.50 -12.63 7.12
C GLU A 210 15.76 -12.30 6.30
N ASN A 211 16.18 -13.23 5.42
CA ASN A 211 17.41 -13.13 4.64
C ASN A 211 17.19 -12.72 3.17
N ILE A 212 15.95 -12.48 2.74
CA ILE A 212 15.64 -12.08 1.35
C ILE A 212 16.41 -10.81 0.99
N SER A 213 17.02 -10.80 -0.20
CA SER A 213 17.76 -9.65 -0.71
C SER A 213 16.81 -8.67 -1.43
N VAL A 214 16.55 -7.51 -0.82
CA VAL A 214 15.70 -6.45 -1.38
C VAL A 214 16.48 -5.17 -1.69
N GLN A 215 16.04 -4.42 -2.69
CA GLN A 215 16.58 -3.09 -3.03
C GLN A 215 15.50 -2.02 -2.82
N LYS A 216 15.82 -0.90 -2.17
CA LYS A 216 14.87 0.20 -1.94
C LYS A 216 14.76 1.07 -3.19
N LEU A 217 13.56 1.10 -3.80
CA LEU A 217 13.27 1.86 -5.02
C LEU A 217 12.83 3.30 -4.71
N THR A 218 11.99 3.45 -3.68
CA THR A 218 11.46 4.75 -3.25
C THR A 218 11.74 5.00 -1.77
N PRO A 219 11.94 6.27 -1.38
CA PRO A 219 11.86 6.69 0.02
C PRO A 219 10.41 6.60 0.55
N GLU A 220 10.21 6.86 1.84
CA GLU A 220 8.86 7.19 2.32
C GLU A 220 8.53 8.59 1.79
N TYR A 221 7.35 8.80 1.20
CA TYR A 221 7.01 10.08 0.61
C TYR A 221 6.99 11.18 1.68
N ARG A 222 7.75 12.23 1.40
CA ARG A 222 7.60 13.54 1.99
C ARG A 222 7.56 14.52 0.82
N ILE A 223 6.96 15.69 1.04
CA ILE A 223 6.94 16.76 0.02
C ILE A 223 8.39 17.02 -0.45
N GLY A 224 8.60 17.36 -1.71
CA GLY A 224 9.93 17.66 -2.27
C GLY A 224 10.92 16.50 -2.39
N VAL A 225 10.52 15.26 -2.03
CA VAL A 225 11.37 14.08 -2.22
C VAL A 225 11.20 13.54 -3.65
N GLU A 226 12.32 13.23 -4.30
CA GLU A 226 12.32 12.73 -5.69
C GLU A 226 11.64 11.36 -5.83
N ARG A 227 10.88 11.15 -6.92
CA ARG A 227 10.02 9.95 -7.09
C ARG A 227 10.74 8.62 -7.03
N LEU A 228 12.02 8.58 -7.43
CA LEU A 228 12.85 7.40 -7.42
C LEU A 228 14.22 7.78 -6.86
N VAL A 229 14.87 6.85 -6.15
CA VAL A 229 16.26 7.08 -5.74
C VAL A 229 17.13 7.05 -7.01
N LYS A 230 17.70 8.20 -7.39
CA LYS A 230 18.52 8.37 -8.60
C LYS A 230 19.70 7.40 -8.68
N SER A 231 20.25 7.01 -7.54
CA SER A 231 21.21 5.90 -7.41
C SER A 231 20.49 4.64 -6.98
N LYS A 232 20.78 3.50 -7.64
CA LYS A 232 20.35 2.19 -7.15
C LYS A 232 20.92 1.99 -5.74
N THR A 233 20.04 1.91 -4.74
CA THR A 233 20.47 1.61 -3.37
C THR A 233 21.14 0.23 -3.34
N PRO A 234 22.18 0.00 -2.51
CA PRO A 234 22.74 -1.33 -2.39
C PRO A 234 21.66 -2.30 -1.87
N PRO A 235 21.62 -3.56 -2.34
CA PRO A 235 20.74 -4.56 -1.78
C PRO A 235 20.96 -4.74 -0.27
N MET A 236 19.87 -4.96 0.46
CA MET A 236 19.83 -5.12 1.91
C MET A 236 19.01 -6.37 2.27
N LYS A 237 19.26 -6.95 3.45
CA LYS A 237 18.40 -8.03 3.97
C LYS A 237 17.02 -7.46 4.29
N ALA A 238 15.96 -8.20 3.98
CA ALA A 238 14.61 -7.76 4.25
C ALA A 238 14.31 -7.58 5.74
N SER A 239 14.95 -8.36 6.64
CA SER A 239 14.84 -8.19 8.10
C SER A 239 15.15 -6.78 8.61
N GLU A 240 15.98 -6.03 7.90
CA GLU A 240 16.28 -4.63 8.20
C GLU A 240 15.04 -3.72 8.12
N LEU A 241 14.02 -4.10 7.35
CA LEU A 241 12.77 -3.33 7.22
C LEU A 241 11.93 -3.35 8.51
N TRP A 242 12.00 -4.43 9.30
CA TRP A 242 11.21 -4.62 10.54
C TRP A 242 12.08 -4.80 11.79
N ARG A 243 13.39 -4.55 11.73
CA ARG A 243 14.32 -4.73 12.86
C ARG A 243 13.87 -3.96 14.11
N GLU A 244 13.52 -2.68 13.97
CA GLU A 244 13.12 -1.82 15.09
C GLU A 244 11.62 -1.84 15.38
N ARG A 245 10.80 -1.92 14.33
CA ARG A 245 9.34 -1.75 14.41
C ARG A 245 8.61 -2.78 13.57
N PRO A 246 7.47 -3.32 14.05
CA PRO A 246 6.65 -4.25 13.28
C PRO A 246 6.19 -3.64 11.94
N ALA A 247 5.94 -4.48 10.96
CA ALA A 247 5.72 -4.06 9.58
C ALA A 247 4.62 -4.87 8.87
N VAL A 248 3.82 -4.18 8.06
CA VAL A 248 3.00 -4.78 7.00
C VAL A 248 3.78 -4.73 5.69
N ILE A 249 3.86 -5.88 5.02
CA ILE A 249 4.58 -6.07 3.77
C ILE A 249 3.56 -6.51 2.73
N LEU A 250 3.18 -5.60 1.83
CA LEU A 250 2.23 -5.86 0.75
C LEU A 250 2.98 -6.30 -0.51
N CYS A 251 2.83 -7.56 -0.91
CA CYS A 251 3.46 -8.13 -2.11
C CYS A 251 2.60 -7.82 -3.34
N ILE A 252 2.93 -6.73 -4.03
CA ILE A 252 2.18 -6.22 -5.18
C ILE A 252 2.45 -7.08 -6.40
N ARG A 253 1.38 -7.64 -6.98
CA ARG A 253 1.44 -8.45 -8.20
C ARG A 253 1.99 -7.68 -9.40
N ARG A 254 1.48 -6.46 -9.60
CA ARG A 254 1.85 -5.58 -10.73
C ARG A 254 1.45 -4.13 -10.42
N PRO A 255 2.38 -3.15 -10.40
CA PRO A 255 2.07 -1.76 -10.03
C PRO A 255 1.11 -1.04 -11.02
N GLY A 256 1.08 -1.47 -12.29
CA GLY A 256 0.13 -0.98 -13.29
C GLY A 256 -1.30 -1.55 -13.17
N CYS A 257 -1.51 -2.63 -12.41
CA CYS A 257 -2.79 -3.34 -12.40
C CYS A 257 -3.84 -2.62 -11.53
N ILE A 258 -5.03 -2.37 -12.10
CA ILE A 258 -6.16 -1.76 -11.39
C ILE A 258 -6.49 -2.42 -10.04
N MET A 259 -6.44 -3.75 -9.97
CA MET A 259 -6.73 -4.50 -8.74
C MET A 259 -5.62 -4.35 -7.69
N CYS A 260 -4.37 -4.10 -8.10
CA CYS A 260 -3.25 -3.87 -7.19
C CYS A 260 -3.20 -2.41 -6.73
N ARG A 261 -3.47 -1.46 -7.65
CA ARG A 261 -3.60 -0.03 -7.37
C ARG A 261 -4.69 0.24 -6.34
N ALA A 262 -5.87 -0.36 -6.52
CA ALA A 262 -6.99 -0.23 -5.60
C ALA A 262 -6.72 -0.90 -4.22
N GLU A 263 -6.05 -2.05 -4.18
CA GLU A 263 -5.63 -2.68 -2.91
C GLU A 263 -4.63 -1.82 -2.14
N ALA A 264 -3.57 -1.38 -2.83
CA ALA A 264 -2.52 -0.55 -2.25
C ALA A 264 -3.08 0.75 -1.69
N HIS A 265 -3.92 1.45 -2.47
CA HIS A 265 -4.54 2.69 -2.06
C HIS A 265 -5.52 2.48 -0.90
N GLN A 266 -6.38 1.44 -0.94
CA GLN A 266 -7.30 1.16 0.17
C GLN A 266 -6.58 0.86 1.50
N LEU A 267 -5.46 0.12 1.45
CA LEU A 267 -4.65 -0.15 2.63
C LEU A 267 -3.89 1.09 3.10
N TYR A 268 -3.28 1.84 2.17
CA TYR A 268 -2.45 3.00 2.48
C TYR A 268 -3.27 4.22 2.95
N ALA A 269 -4.53 4.36 2.51
CA ALA A 269 -5.47 5.35 3.05
C ALA A 269 -5.73 5.16 4.57
N LYS A 270 -5.36 4.00 5.15
CA LYS A 270 -5.40 3.75 6.59
C LYS A 270 -4.05 3.92 7.30
N LYS A 271 -3.02 4.46 6.62
CA LYS A 271 -1.70 4.76 7.22
C LYS A 271 -1.78 5.48 8.59
N PRO A 272 -2.66 6.49 8.83
CA PRO A 272 -2.73 7.13 10.14
C PRO A 272 -3.04 6.16 11.30
N ILE A 273 -3.80 5.09 11.03
CA ILE A 273 -4.09 4.03 12.02
C ILE A 273 -2.83 3.19 12.24
N PHE A 274 -2.15 2.76 11.18
CA PHE A 274 -0.91 1.98 11.29
C PHE A 274 0.22 2.78 11.98
N ASP A 275 0.37 4.06 11.66
CA ASP A 275 1.32 4.97 12.31
C ASP A 275 1.03 5.09 13.82
N ALA A 276 -0.24 5.20 14.23
CA ALA A 276 -0.65 5.23 15.64
C ALA A 276 -0.42 3.88 16.37
N LEU A 277 -0.48 2.77 15.65
CA LEU A 277 -0.11 1.43 16.14
C LEU A 277 1.42 1.20 16.15
N GLY A 278 2.23 2.15 15.65
CA GLY A 278 3.69 2.02 15.53
C GLY A 278 4.16 1.12 14.37
N ILE A 279 3.26 0.77 13.45
CA ILE A 279 3.42 -0.21 12.37
C ILE A 279 3.93 0.47 11.10
N GLN A 280 4.96 -0.10 10.48
CA GLN A 280 5.50 0.38 9.20
C GLN A 280 4.77 -0.26 8.01
N LEU A 281 4.64 0.46 6.89
CA LEU A 281 4.04 -0.05 5.65
C LEU A 281 5.10 -0.12 4.53
N PHE A 282 5.30 -1.30 3.95
CA PHE A 282 6.17 -1.53 2.79
C PHE A 282 5.40 -2.20 1.65
N ALA A 283 5.65 -1.75 0.41
CA ALA A 283 5.20 -2.46 -0.80
C ALA A 283 6.40 -3.17 -1.44
N VAL A 284 6.22 -4.43 -1.82
CA VAL A 284 7.24 -5.26 -2.51
C VAL A 284 6.83 -5.47 -3.95
N LEU A 285 7.73 -5.15 -4.89
CA LEU A 285 7.62 -5.46 -6.31
C LEU A 285 8.58 -6.60 -6.67
N HIS A 286 8.14 -7.56 -7.48
CA HIS A 286 9.04 -8.54 -8.11
C HIS A 286 9.59 -8.11 -9.47
N GLU A 287 8.98 -7.09 -10.07
CA GLU A 287 9.34 -6.56 -11.38
C GLU A 287 9.48 -5.04 -11.30
N TYR A 288 10.58 -4.50 -11.82
CA TYR A 288 10.83 -3.06 -11.87
C TYR A 288 10.67 -2.54 -13.31
N ILE A 289 9.55 -1.88 -13.57
CA ILE A 289 9.31 -1.12 -14.80
C ILE A 289 9.17 0.35 -14.40
N GLU A 290 10.14 1.17 -14.76
CA GLU A 290 10.28 2.54 -14.24
C GLU A 290 9.02 3.42 -14.40
N PRO A 291 8.36 3.49 -15.59
CA PRO A 291 7.07 4.18 -15.73
C PRO A 291 6.00 3.69 -14.74
N GLU A 292 5.80 2.37 -14.62
CA GLU A 292 4.76 1.81 -13.75
C GLU A 292 4.99 2.14 -12.27
N VAL A 293 6.26 2.21 -11.84
CA VAL A 293 6.60 2.61 -10.47
C VAL A 293 6.40 4.11 -10.26
N LYS A 294 6.71 4.95 -11.26
CA LYS A 294 6.44 6.41 -11.21
C LYS A 294 4.95 6.76 -11.21
N ASP A 295 4.10 5.91 -11.78
CA ASP A 295 2.64 6.09 -11.78
C ASP A 295 2.00 5.48 -10.52
N PHE A 296 2.58 4.40 -10.00
CA PHE A 296 2.14 3.76 -8.75
C PHE A 296 2.47 4.62 -7.51
N TRP A 297 3.68 5.19 -7.46
CA TRP A 297 4.18 5.97 -6.32
C TRP A 297 4.31 7.47 -6.68
N PRO A 298 3.82 8.40 -5.84
CA PRO A 298 3.19 8.18 -4.54
C PRO A 298 1.66 7.95 -4.62
N ARG A 299 1.04 8.03 -5.82
CA ARG A 299 -0.41 8.12 -6.03
C ARG A 299 -1.26 7.04 -5.37
N TYR A 300 -0.84 5.78 -5.46
CA TYR A 300 -1.56 4.63 -4.88
C TYR A 300 -0.84 4.07 -3.64
N TRP A 301 0.39 4.52 -3.38
CA TRP A 301 1.19 4.11 -2.23
C TRP A 301 2.25 5.17 -1.93
N GLY A 302 2.12 5.91 -0.84
CA GLY A 302 3.14 6.89 -0.41
C GLY A 302 4.28 6.28 0.43
N GLY A 303 4.19 4.99 0.78
CA GLY A 303 5.16 4.31 1.63
C GLY A 303 6.44 3.94 0.89
N VAL A 304 7.37 3.29 1.59
CA VAL A 304 8.56 2.74 0.94
C VAL A 304 8.17 1.60 0.00
N VAL A 305 8.72 1.62 -1.22
CA VAL A 305 8.66 0.52 -2.18
C VAL A 305 10.03 -0.16 -2.26
N VAL A 306 10.04 -1.47 -2.15
CA VAL A 306 11.23 -2.33 -2.31
C VAL A 306 11.08 -3.30 -3.48
N TYR A 307 12.21 -3.69 -4.05
CA TYR A 307 12.33 -4.60 -5.17
C TYR A 307 12.94 -5.92 -4.71
N ASP A 308 12.19 -7.01 -4.92
CA ASP A 308 12.58 -8.39 -4.67
C ASP A 308 12.87 -9.07 -6.03
N GLN A 309 14.11 -8.93 -6.50
CA GLN A 309 14.55 -9.49 -7.79
C GLN A 309 14.47 -11.03 -7.83
N GLY A 310 14.57 -11.70 -6.68
CA GLY A 310 14.50 -13.16 -6.59
C GLY A 310 13.06 -13.71 -6.61
N MET A 311 12.06 -12.83 -6.48
CA MET A 311 10.67 -13.18 -6.16
C MET A 311 10.56 -14.01 -4.87
N GLU A 312 11.49 -13.87 -3.92
CA GLU A 312 11.57 -14.73 -2.74
C GLU A 312 10.37 -14.53 -1.79
N PHE A 313 9.84 -13.30 -1.66
CA PHE A 313 8.61 -13.04 -0.90
C PHE A 313 7.40 -13.72 -1.56
N PHE A 314 7.33 -13.66 -2.89
CA PHE A 314 6.26 -14.26 -3.69
C PHE A 314 6.35 -15.80 -3.67
N ARG A 315 7.56 -16.35 -3.54
CA ARG A 315 7.79 -17.78 -3.28
C ARG A 315 7.44 -18.16 -1.84
N ALA A 316 7.76 -17.35 -0.85
CA ALA A 316 7.40 -17.58 0.55
C ALA A 316 5.87 -17.68 0.70
N LEU A 317 5.12 -16.78 0.05
CA LEU A 317 3.65 -16.86 -0.03
C LEU A 317 3.14 -18.20 -0.58
N GLY A 318 3.83 -18.79 -1.57
CA GLY A 318 3.48 -20.08 -2.16
C GLY A 318 4.24 -21.30 -1.62
N GLY A 319 4.84 -21.23 -0.43
CA GLY A 319 5.57 -22.36 0.17
C GLY A 319 6.81 -22.80 -0.64
N GLY A 320 7.59 -21.82 -1.11
CA GLY A 320 8.78 -21.99 -1.96
C GLY A 320 8.50 -21.94 -3.47
N LYS A 321 7.23 -21.93 -3.88
CA LYS A 321 6.82 -21.89 -5.30
C LYS A 321 6.12 -20.58 -5.63
N LEU A 322 6.26 -20.10 -6.86
CA LEU A 322 5.47 -18.96 -7.33
C LEU A 322 4.03 -19.41 -7.56
N LEU A 323 3.09 -18.79 -6.84
CA LEU A 323 1.68 -18.94 -7.13
C LEU A 323 1.39 -18.21 -8.44
N LYS A 324 1.13 -18.97 -9.51
CA LYS A 324 0.76 -18.44 -10.82
C LYS A 324 -0.60 -18.96 -11.27
N ASP A 325 -1.29 -18.18 -12.08
CA ASP A 325 -2.41 -18.63 -12.91
C ASP A 325 -2.33 -17.96 -14.28
N LYS A 326 -2.80 -18.61 -15.34
CA LYS A 326 -2.86 -17.98 -16.67
C LYS A 326 -4.04 -17.03 -16.75
N PHE A 327 -3.91 -15.92 -17.49
CA PHE A 327 -5.00 -14.96 -17.68
C PHE A 327 -6.36 -15.61 -18.04
N LEU A 328 -6.38 -16.59 -18.96
CA LEU A 328 -7.61 -17.28 -19.35
C LEU A 328 -8.27 -18.04 -18.17
N SER A 329 -7.51 -18.86 -17.44
CA SER A 329 -8.06 -19.68 -16.35
C SER A 329 -8.22 -18.92 -15.04
N GLY A 330 -7.27 -18.05 -14.70
CA GLY A 330 -7.23 -17.25 -13.47
C GLY A 330 -8.14 -16.04 -13.47
N PHE A 331 -8.46 -15.48 -14.65
CA PHE A 331 -9.33 -14.31 -14.81
C PHE A 331 -10.64 -14.64 -15.55
N LEU A 332 -10.59 -14.94 -16.85
CA LEU A 332 -11.78 -15.04 -17.71
C LEU A 332 -12.72 -16.20 -17.31
N LEU A 333 -12.18 -17.32 -16.84
CA LEU A 333 -12.95 -18.47 -16.36
C LEU A 333 -13.14 -18.49 -14.83
N ASN A 334 -12.84 -17.37 -14.16
CA ASN A 334 -12.88 -17.25 -12.71
C ASN A 334 -13.86 -16.14 -12.28
N PRO A 335 -15.11 -16.49 -11.89
CA PRO A 335 -16.13 -15.49 -11.53
C PRO A 335 -15.72 -14.62 -10.35
N ARG A 336 -14.87 -15.13 -9.45
CA ARG A 336 -14.34 -14.40 -8.30
C ARG A 336 -13.33 -13.33 -8.72
N ALA A 337 -12.43 -13.64 -9.64
CA ALA A 337 -11.52 -12.64 -10.23
C ALA A 337 -12.27 -11.56 -11.01
N ILE A 338 -13.34 -11.93 -11.72
CA ILE A 338 -14.22 -10.96 -12.42
C ILE A 338 -14.94 -10.05 -11.42
N ALA A 339 -15.43 -10.58 -10.30
CA ALA A 339 -16.03 -9.79 -9.23
C ALA A 339 -15.00 -8.83 -8.57
N ASN A 340 -13.79 -9.32 -8.28
CA ASN A 340 -12.69 -8.51 -7.77
C ASN A 340 -12.30 -7.38 -8.74
N TYR A 341 -12.27 -7.64 -10.04
CA TYR A 341 -12.03 -6.61 -11.05
C TYR A 341 -13.15 -5.57 -11.11
N LYS A 342 -14.43 -5.98 -11.05
CA LYS A 342 -15.56 -5.02 -10.97
C LYS A 342 -15.45 -4.13 -9.74
N ARG A 343 -15.10 -4.72 -8.59
CA ARG A 343 -14.87 -4.03 -7.31
C ARG A 343 -13.69 -3.04 -7.40
N ALA A 344 -12.59 -3.41 -8.05
CA ALA A 344 -11.47 -2.51 -8.31
C ALA A 344 -11.82 -1.39 -9.30
N LYS A 345 -12.58 -1.69 -10.37
CA LYS A 345 -13.01 -0.69 -11.35
C LYS A 345 -13.93 0.37 -10.74
N ALA A 346 -14.69 0.02 -9.71
CA ALA A 346 -15.53 0.95 -8.97
C ALA A 346 -14.74 1.99 -8.14
N THR A 347 -13.41 1.85 -7.98
CA THR A 347 -12.57 2.83 -7.25
C THR A 347 -11.90 3.86 -8.18
N GLY A 348 -12.31 3.95 -9.46
CA GLY A 348 -11.75 4.90 -10.43
C GLY A 348 -10.29 4.64 -10.87
N ALA A 349 -9.60 3.66 -10.28
CA ALA A 349 -8.18 3.42 -10.53
C ALA A 349 -7.89 3.09 -12.02
N GLU A 350 -6.81 3.65 -12.55
CA GLU A 350 -6.41 3.43 -13.94
C GLU A 350 -5.90 2.00 -14.18
N LEU A 351 -6.23 1.43 -15.35
CA LEU A 351 -5.82 0.10 -15.76
C LEU A 351 -4.62 0.13 -16.71
N ASN A 352 -3.53 -0.53 -16.30
CA ASN A 352 -2.47 -0.97 -17.19
C ASN A 352 -2.25 -2.50 -17.08
N LEU A 353 -1.74 -3.11 -18.14
CA LEU A 353 -1.45 -4.54 -18.26
C LEU A 353 0.04 -4.85 -18.51
N ASN A 354 0.92 -3.84 -18.53
CA ASN A 354 2.37 -3.98 -18.68
C ASN A 354 3.01 -4.89 -17.60
N GLY A 355 4.06 -5.62 -17.99
CA GLY A 355 4.85 -6.52 -17.13
C GLY A 355 4.39 -7.98 -17.09
N GLU A 356 4.79 -8.73 -16.06
CA GLU A 356 4.32 -10.08 -15.71
C GLU A 356 2.97 -10.00 -14.96
N GLY A 357 2.02 -10.87 -15.32
CA GLY A 357 0.63 -10.82 -14.85
C GLY A 357 0.06 -12.13 -14.31
N ASP A 358 0.78 -13.25 -14.46
CA ASP A 358 0.34 -14.55 -13.98
C ASP A 358 0.61 -14.73 -12.47
N ILE A 359 1.65 -14.06 -11.92
CA ILE A 359 2.07 -14.16 -10.51
C ILE A 359 1.03 -13.55 -9.56
N LYS A 360 0.74 -14.24 -8.45
CA LYS A 360 -0.13 -13.76 -7.38
C LYS A 360 0.67 -13.08 -6.27
N GLY A 361 0.02 -12.12 -5.62
CA GLY A 361 0.53 -11.37 -4.49
C GLY A 361 0.03 -11.93 -3.16
N GLY A 362 0.05 -11.06 -2.15
CA GLY A 362 -0.33 -11.38 -0.79
C GLY A 362 0.18 -10.32 0.18
N LEU A 363 0.09 -10.60 1.47
CA LEU A 363 0.53 -9.67 2.51
C LEU A 363 1.09 -10.43 3.70
N PHE A 364 2.18 -9.94 4.29
CA PHE A 364 2.67 -10.38 5.58
C PHE A 364 2.49 -9.28 6.61
N ILE A 365 2.22 -9.65 7.85
CA ILE A 365 2.45 -8.80 9.03
C ILE A 365 3.57 -9.46 9.81
N VAL A 366 4.65 -8.73 10.08
CA VAL A 366 5.86 -9.22 10.75
C VAL A 366 6.08 -8.41 12.01
N GLY A 367 6.32 -9.08 13.13
CA GLY A 367 6.64 -8.42 14.40
C GLY A 367 8.03 -7.81 14.40
N GLY A 368 8.27 -6.83 15.28
CA GLY A 368 9.58 -6.17 15.39
C GLY A 368 10.72 -7.14 15.71
N GLY A 369 11.91 -6.88 15.17
CA GLY A 369 13.11 -7.68 15.42
C GLY A 369 12.97 -9.11 14.89
N LYS A 370 13.07 -10.10 15.78
CA LYS A 370 12.89 -11.53 15.47
C LYS A 370 11.57 -12.11 16.02
N SER A 371 10.56 -11.28 16.22
CA SER A 371 9.24 -11.71 16.72
C SER A 371 8.42 -12.56 15.74
N GLY A 372 8.93 -12.75 14.51
CA GLY A 372 8.38 -13.63 13.49
C GLY A 372 7.13 -13.11 12.77
N ILE A 373 6.49 -13.98 11.99
CA ILE A 373 5.32 -13.65 11.16
C ILE A 373 4.05 -13.73 12.01
N ALA A 374 3.33 -12.62 12.11
CA ALA A 374 2.09 -12.50 12.86
C ALA A 374 0.86 -12.97 12.07
N TYR A 375 0.89 -12.74 10.75
CA TYR A 375 -0.20 -13.03 9.83
C TYR A 375 0.34 -13.13 8.40
N GLN A 376 -0.24 -14.04 7.62
CA GLN A 376 0.04 -14.17 6.20
C GLN A 376 -1.28 -14.24 5.43
N PHE A 377 -1.47 -13.32 4.49
CA PHE A 377 -2.56 -13.37 3.52
C PHE A 377 -2.04 -13.83 2.16
N ILE A 378 -2.73 -14.79 1.55
CA ILE A 378 -2.43 -15.27 0.20
C ILE A 378 -3.57 -14.90 -0.75
N GLU A 379 -3.23 -14.18 -1.82
CA GLU A 379 -4.12 -14.01 -2.95
C GLU A 379 -4.35 -15.37 -3.64
N ARG A 380 -5.53 -15.97 -3.45
CA ARG A 380 -5.88 -17.26 -4.11
C ARG A 380 -6.39 -17.04 -5.54
N ASN A 381 -7.12 -15.94 -5.78
CA ASN A 381 -7.66 -15.53 -7.06
C ASN A 381 -7.27 -14.08 -7.34
N PHE A 382 -7.14 -13.71 -8.61
CA PHE A 382 -6.74 -12.35 -8.96
C PHE A 382 -7.66 -11.29 -8.33
N GLY A 383 -7.07 -10.33 -7.62
CA GLY A 383 -7.73 -9.28 -6.86
C GLY A 383 -8.41 -9.73 -5.56
N ASP A 384 -8.08 -10.91 -5.02
CA ASP A 384 -8.40 -11.22 -3.61
C ASP A 384 -7.49 -10.36 -2.73
N TRP A 385 -8.06 -9.45 -1.93
CA TRP A 385 -7.31 -8.54 -1.05
C TRP A 385 -7.41 -8.96 0.41
N ALA A 386 -6.39 -8.61 1.20
CA ALA A 386 -6.43 -8.80 2.65
C ALA A 386 -7.54 -7.93 3.27
N PRO A 387 -8.43 -8.46 4.13
CA PRO A 387 -9.46 -7.64 4.76
C PRO A 387 -8.83 -6.58 5.67
N VAL A 388 -8.97 -5.30 5.32
CA VAL A 388 -8.23 -4.20 6.01
C VAL A 388 -8.55 -4.13 7.51
N ALA A 389 -9.80 -4.38 7.92
CA ALA A 389 -10.19 -4.44 9.33
C ALA A 389 -9.45 -5.54 10.10
N GLU A 390 -9.24 -6.70 9.48
CA GLU A 390 -8.49 -7.82 10.05
C GLU A 390 -6.99 -7.52 10.14
N VAL A 391 -6.41 -6.90 9.10
CA VAL A 391 -5.02 -6.44 9.12
C VAL A 391 -4.79 -5.46 10.29
N ILE A 392 -5.71 -4.52 10.51
CA ILE A 392 -5.68 -3.59 11.63
C ILE A 392 -5.82 -4.31 12.98
N GLU A 393 -6.74 -5.27 13.11
CA GLU A 393 -6.95 -6.06 14.33
C GLU A 393 -5.67 -6.81 14.77
N ILE A 394 -4.99 -7.46 13.82
CA ILE A 394 -3.72 -8.16 14.10
C ILE A 394 -2.62 -7.17 14.49
N CYS A 395 -2.55 -6.00 13.84
CA CYS A 395 -1.61 -4.95 14.18
C CYS A 395 -1.83 -4.40 15.61
N ALA A 396 -3.09 -4.24 16.04
CA ALA A 396 -3.41 -3.82 17.41
C ALA A 396 -3.02 -4.90 18.44
N LYS A 397 -3.24 -6.18 18.14
CA LYS A 397 -2.79 -7.30 18.99
C LYS A 397 -1.27 -7.35 19.16
N LEU A 398 -0.52 -7.07 18.09
CA LEU A 398 0.94 -6.93 18.13
C LEU A 398 1.38 -5.80 19.08
N GLN A 399 0.79 -4.60 18.96
CA GLN A 399 1.14 -3.46 19.81
C GLN A 399 0.92 -3.76 21.30
N ASN A 400 -0.25 -4.30 21.66
CA ASN A 400 -0.58 -4.63 23.05
C ASN A 400 0.39 -5.66 23.65
N HIS A 401 0.84 -6.64 22.86
CA HIS A 401 1.84 -7.63 23.29
C HIS A 401 3.25 -7.03 23.49
N GLN A 402 3.64 -6.04 22.68
CA GLN A 402 4.92 -5.36 22.86
C GLN A 402 4.93 -4.49 24.12
N GLN A 403 3.81 -3.82 24.45
CA GLN A 403 3.65 -3.07 25.69
C GLN A 403 3.71 -3.99 26.92
N GLY A 404 2.89 -5.06 26.94
CA GLY A 404 2.89 -6.01 28.07
C GLY A 404 4.25 -6.64 28.36
N GLN A 405 5.06 -6.94 27.33
CA GLN A 405 6.43 -7.45 27.53
C GLN A 405 7.39 -6.38 28.07
N SER A 406 7.28 -5.13 27.60
CA SER A 406 8.04 -3.99 28.14
C SER A 406 7.80 -3.84 29.64
N ASP A 407 6.54 -3.96 30.06
CA ASP A 407 6.16 -3.59 31.42
C ASP A 407 6.49 -4.72 32.41
N SER A 408 6.29 -5.99 32.03
CA SER A 408 6.80 -7.14 32.81
C SER A 408 8.32 -7.19 32.93
N ILE A 409 9.08 -6.69 31.95
CA ILE A 409 10.55 -6.59 32.05
C ILE A 409 10.97 -5.51 33.07
N LYS A 410 10.22 -4.42 33.20
CA LYS A 410 10.47 -3.38 34.21
C LYS A 410 10.11 -3.87 35.62
N GLU A 411 8.96 -4.53 35.77
CA GLU A 411 8.53 -5.14 37.04
C GLU A 411 9.48 -6.24 37.55
N MET A 412 10.33 -6.81 36.69
CA MET A 412 11.40 -7.75 37.06
C MET A 412 12.75 -7.10 37.33
N GLN A 413 12.88 -5.78 37.18
CA GLN A 413 14.11 -5.00 37.40
C GLN A 413 14.02 -4.04 38.59
N GLU A 414 12.82 -3.90 39.18
CA GLU A 414 12.56 -3.29 40.49
C GLU A 414 12.51 -4.35 41.61
#